data_AF-A0A3Q1HZP3-F1
#
_entry.id   AF-A0A3Q1HZP3-F1
#
_cell.length_a   1.000
_cell.length_b   1.000
_cell.length_c   1.000
_cell.angle_alpha   90.00
_cell.angle_beta   90.00
_cell.angle_gamma   90.00
#
_symmetry.space_group_name_H-M   'P 1'
#
loop_
_entity.id
_entity.type
_entity.pdbx_description
1 polymer ?
#
loop_
_entity_poly.entity_id
_entity_poly.type
_entity_poly.pdbx_seq_one_letter_code
_entity_poly.pdbx_strand_id
1 'polypeptide(L)'
;MLSKVRDVHVVCGLLKDVLRKLKEPLLTFRLHRTFMKAAELDDADSCLAVMVQNISELPKANRDTLAFLMLHLHKVMRSPQCQMDRNNLARVFGPTIVGHGMSEPSPTTIMRDTNTQPKVVLRLLSLPEDYWKHVLTIQTDQMPSSSSTFKMNQEETHGRLFKPVTSPELNSYYKTASRGSPRGQTRNLGNTFNNT
;
A
#
# COMPACT_ATOMS: atom_id res chain seq x y z
N MET A 1 -4.48 -19.46 -7.94
CA MET A 1 -5.96 -19.55 -8.08
C MET A 1 -6.50 -18.45 -8.99
N LEU A 2 -6.14 -17.17 -8.80
CA LEU A 2 -6.51 -16.08 -9.73
C LEU A 2 -5.77 -16.11 -11.07
N SER A 3 -4.56 -16.67 -11.13
CA SER A 3 -3.74 -16.81 -12.35
C SER A 3 -4.37 -17.66 -13.46
N LYS A 4 -5.48 -18.37 -13.17
CA LYS A 4 -6.24 -19.16 -14.16
C LYS A 4 -7.37 -18.36 -14.81
N VAL A 5 -7.74 -17.21 -14.27
CA VAL A 5 -8.77 -16.33 -14.83
C VAL A 5 -8.12 -15.49 -15.94
N ARG A 6 -8.54 -15.72 -17.19
CA ARG A 6 -7.94 -15.05 -18.36
C ARG A 6 -8.49 -13.64 -18.59
N ASP A 7 -9.72 -13.39 -18.19
CA ASP A 7 -10.37 -12.09 -18.35
C ASP A 7 -10.09 -11.19 -17.12
N VAL A 8 -9.33 -10.13 -17.35
CA VAL A 8 -9.00 -9.14 -16.31
C VAL A 8 -10.25 -8.42 -15.79
N HIS A 9 -11.29 -8.23 -16.62
CA HIS A 9 -12.51 -7.54 -16.21
C HIS A 9 -13.31 -8.35 -15.20
N VAL A 10 -13.23 -9.69 -15.26
CA VAL A 10 -13.80 -10.56 -14.24
C VAL A 10 -13.11 -10.35 -12.89
N VAL A 11 -11.78 -10.26 -12.87
CA VAL A 11 -11.01 -10.00 -11.64
C VAL A 11 -11.32 -8.61 -11.08
N CYS A 12 -11.39 -7.59 -11.95
CA CYS A 12 -11.79 -6.24 -11.55
C CYS A 12 -13.24 -6.19 -11.03
N GLY A 13 -14.16 -6.91 -11.67
CA GLY A 13 -15.54 -7.06 -11.25
C GLY A 13 -15.63 -7.67 -9.86
N LEU A 14 -14.95 -8.79 -9.64
CA LEU A 14 -14.88 -9.49 -8.36
C LEU A 14 -14.35 -8.59 -7.25
N LEU A 15 -13.26 -7.84 -7.48
CA LEU A 15 -12.72 -6.89 -6.50
C LEU A 15 -13.79 -5.88 -6.07
N LYS A 16 -14.48 -5.27 -7.04
CA LYS A 16 -15.54 -4.29 -6.77
C LYS A 16 -16.73 -4.92 -6.04
N ASP A 17 -17.10 -6.15 -6.39
CA ASP A 17 -18.17 -6.88 -5.72
C ASP A 17 -17.83 -7.23 -4.27
N VAL A 18 -16.60 -7.68 -3.99
CA VAL A 18 -16.16 -7.97 -2.63
C VAL A 18 -16.25 -6.72 -1.75
N LEU A 19 -15.78 -5.57 -2.25
CA LEU A 19 -15.84 -4.30 -1.51
C LEU A 19 -17.27 -3.82 -1.27
N ARG A 20 -18.18 -3.98 -2.26
CA ARG A 20 -19.60 -3.62 -2.10
C ARG A 20 -20.36 -4.52 -1.14
N LYS A 21 -19.96 -5.79 -1.01
CA LYS A 21 -20.63 -6.80 -0.18
C LYS A 21 -20.15 -6.82 1.28
N LEU A 22 -19.26 -5.93 1.66
CA LEU A 22 -18.92 -5.72 3.06
C LEU A 22 -20.18 -5.34 3.86
N LYS A 23 -20.21 -5.67 5.16
CA LYS A 23 -21.37 -5.34 6.04
C LYS A 23 -21.65 -3.84 6.14
N GLU A 24 -20.61 -3.04 5.93
CA GLU A 24 -20.65 -1.58 5.82
C GLU A 24 -19.63 -1.17 4.73
N PRO A 25 -19.74 0.03 4.13
CA PRO A 25 -18.79 0.48 3.12
C PRO A 25 -17.37 0.54 3.67
N LEU A 26 -16.38 0.51 2.78
CA LEU A 26 -14.97 0.59 3.18
C LEU A 26 -14.68 1.84 4.02
N LEU A 27 -15.33 2.97 3.74
CA LEU A 27 -15.21 4.21 4.52
C LEU A 27 -16.05 4.22 5.82
N THR A 28 -16.74 3.13 6.16
CA THR A 28 -17.61 2.93 7.33
C THR A 28 -18.87 3.80 7.35
N PHE A 29 -19.91 3.34 8.03
CA PHE A 29 -21.10 4.16 8.28
C PHE A 29 -20.77 5.38 9.17
N ARG A 30 -19.90 5.18 10.18
CA ARG A 30 -19.53 6.21 11.15
C ARG A 30 -18.90 7.44 10.50
N LEU A 31 -17.96 7.24 9.57
CA LEU A 31 -17.20 8.32 8.93
C LEU A 31 -17.79 8.78 7.60
N HIS A 32 -18.84 8.12 7.10
CA HIS A 32 -19.47 8.44 5.81
C HIS A 32 -19.78 9.95 5.70
N ARG A 33 -20.53 10.49 6.67
CA ARG A 33 -20.96 11.90 6.62
C ARG A 33 -19.78 12.88 6.65
N THR A 34 -18.72 12.59 7.40
CA THR A 34 -17.55 13.50 7.49
C THR A 34 -16.73 13.47 6.21
N PHE A 35 -16.56 12.31 5.57
CA PHE A 35 -15.95 12.22 4.24
C PHE A 35 -16.77 12.98 3.18
N MET A 36 -18.09 12.80 3.16
CA MET A 36 -18.98 13.46 2.19
C MET A 36 -18.91 14.98 2.32
N LYS A 37 -18.98 15.51 3.55
CA LYS A 37 -18.85 16.95 3.81
C LYS A 37 -17.47 17.48 3.45
N ALA A 38 -16.39 16.77 3.82
CA ALA A 38 -15.02 17.19 3.52
C ALA A 38 -14.81 17.35 2.01
N ALA A 39 -15.38 16.46 1.20
CA ALA A 39 -15.24 16.50 -0.25
C ALA A 39 -15.96 17.70 -0.91
N GLU A 40 -16.92 18.32 -0.22
CA GLU A 40 -17.67 19.49 -0.66
C GLU A 40 -17.06 20.81 -0.16
N LEU A 41 -15.99 20.78 0.62
CA LEU A 41 -15.28 21.99 1.02
C LEU A 41 -14.58 22.63 -0.18
N ASP A 42 -14.79 23.94 -0.32
CA ASP A 42 -14.13 24.76 -1.34
C ASP A 42 -12.66 25.02 -1.00
N ASP A 43 -12.37 25.24 0.30
CA ASP A 43 -11.01 25.44 0.79
C ASP A 43 -10.20 24.13 0.74
N ALA A 44 -9.13 24.15 -0.05
CA ALA A 44 -8.33 22.95 -0.33
C ALA A 44 -7.59 22.44 0.91
N ASP A 45 -7.09 23.34 1.76
CA ASP A 45 -6.32 22.99 2.94
C ASP A 45 -7.21 22.41 4.04
N SER A 46 -8.38 23.02 4.29
CA SER A 46 -9.40 22.47 5.19
C SER A 46 -9.91 21.11 4.69
N CYS A 47 -10.18 20.99 3.39
CA CYS A 47 -10.54 19.71 2.77
C CYS A 47 -9.46 18.66 3.06
N LEU A 48 -8.18 18.99 2.80
CA LEU A 48 -7.07 18.07 2.99
C LEU A 48 -6.96 17.64 4.46
N ALA A 49 -6.99 18.59 5.39
CA ALA A 49 -6.88 18.33 6.83
C ALA A 49 -7.98 17.38 7.32
N VAL A 50 -9.25 17.64 6.96
CA VAL A 50 -10.38 16.79 7.36
C VAL A 50 -10.31 15.42 6.71
N MET A 51 -9.90 15.33 5.43
CA MET A 51 -9.73 14.04 4.74
C MET A 51 -8.67 13.18 5.43
N VAL A 52 -7.50 13.75 5.76
CA VAL A 52 -6.41 13.04 6.47
C VAL A 52 -6.85 12.60 7.87
N GLN A 53 -7.59 13.45 8.60
CA GLN A 53 -8.14 13.09 9.90
C GLN A 53 -9.15 11.93 9.79
N ASN A 54 -10.08 11.98 8.85
CA ASN A 54 -11.03 10.88 8.66
C ASN A 54 -10.30 9.57 8.30
N ILE A 55 -9.23 9.62 7.50
CA ILE A 55 -8.43 8.43 7.16
C ILE A 55 -7.71 7.87 8.40
N SER A 56 -7.18 8.73 9.28
CA SER A 56 -6.49 8.29 10.51
C SER A 56 -7.44 7.60 11.48
N GLU A 57 -8.70 8.03 11.53
CA GLU A 57 -9.76 7.46 12.36
C GLU A 57 -10.39 6.17 11.83
N LEU A 58 -10.13 5.78 10.58
CA LEU A 58 -10.63 4.51 10.05
C LEU A 58 -10.09 3.33 10.88
N PRO A 59 -10.91 2.28 11.11
CA PRO A 59 -10.39 1.03 11.64
C PRO A 59 -9.22 0.53 10.78
N LYS A 60 -8.21 -0.07 11.43
CA LYS A 60 -6.96 -0.48 10.77
C LYS A 60 -7.18 -1.23 9.46
N ALA A 61 -8.04 -2.26 9.47
CA ALA A 61 -8.33 -3.07 8.28
C ALA A 61 -8.89 -2.23 7.12
N ASN A 62 -9.80 -1.29 7.42
CA ASN A 62 -10.38 -0.38 6.43
C ASN A 62 -9.33 0.59 5.88
N ARG A 63 -8.53 1.20 6.76
CA ARG A 63 -7.48 2.14 6.39
C ARG A 63 -6.41 1.48 5.51
N ASP A 64 -5.93 0.30 5.88
CA ASP A 64 -4.87 -0.40 5.15
C ASP A 64 -5.39 -0.88 3.78
N THR A 65 -6.62 -1.39 3.74
CA THR A 65 -7.29 -1.78 2.49
C THR A 65 -7.47 -0.57 1.57
N LEU A 66 -7.90 0.57 2.12
CA LEU A 66 -8.06 1.81 1.37
C LEU A 66 -6.71 2.29 0.81
N ALA A 67 -5.66 2.30 1.62
CA ALA A 67 -4.33 2.73 1.19
C ALA A 67 -3.79 1.86 0.05
N PHE A 68 -3.91 0.54 0.17
CA PHE A 68 -3.52 -0.38 -0.89
C PHE A 68 -4.32 -0.17 -2.17
N LEU A 69 -5.64 0.04 -2.05
CA LEU A 69 -6.51 0.33 -3.19
C LEU A 69 -6.11 1.64 -3.88
N MET A 70 -5.87 2.73 -3.14
CA MET A 70 -5.48 4.02 -3.72
C MET A 70 -4.14 3.93 -4.47
N LEU A 71 -3.16 3.20 -3.92
CA LEU A 71 -1.91 2.91 -4.61
C LEU A 71 -2.12 2.12 -5.90
N HIS A 72 -3.05 1.15 -5.89
CA HIS A 72 -3.40 0.40 -7.11
C HIS A 72 -4.06 1.30 -8.15
N LEU A 73 -5.01 2.14 -7.75
CA LEU A 73 -5.71 3.05 -8.65
C LEU A 73 -4.78 4.10 -9.27
N HIS A 74 -3.78 4.59 -8.53
CA HIS A 74 -2.71 5.42 -9.10
C HIS A 74 -1.94 4.71 -10.22
N LYS A 75 -1.68 3.41 -10.10
CA LYS A 75 -1.06 2.62 -11.18
C LYS A 75 -1.98 2.46 -12.39
N VAL A 76 -3.28 2.24 -12.16
CA VAL A 76 -4.29 2.16 -13.22
C VAL A 76 -4.36 3.47 -14.01
N MET A 77 -4.39 4.62 -13.33
CA MET A 77 -4.40 5.94 -13.97
C MET A 77 -3.15 6.21 -14.82
N ARG A 78 -2.00 5.69 -14.41
CA ARG A 78 -0.73 5.83 -15.15
C ARG A 78 -0.62 4.90 -16.36
N SER A 79 -1.45 3.86 -16.44
CA SER A 79 -1.44 2.96 -17.59
C SER A 79 -2.27 3.56 -18.73
N PRO A 80 -1.64 3.97 -19.86
CA PRO A 80 -2.39 4.48 -21.00
C PRO A 80 -3.30 3.40 -21.63
N GLN A 81 -2.98 2.12 -21.46
CA GLN A 81 -3.77 1.00 -21.95
C GLN A 81 -5.09 0.83 -21.18
N CYS A 82 -5.12 1.18 -19.89
CA CYS A 82 -6.33 1.07 -19.08
C CYS A 82 -7.40 2.09 -19.48
N GLN A 83 -7.01 3.24 -20.04
CA GLN A 83 -7.91 4.34 -20.44
C GLN A 83 -8.86 4.82 -19.30
N MET A 84 -8.44 4.63 -18.05
CA MET A 84 -9.20 5.01 -16.86
C MET A 84 -8.55 6.24 -16.23
N ASP A 85 -9.11 7.42 -16.52
CA ASP A 85 -8.71 8.65 -15.86
C ASP A 85 -9.24 8.71 -14.42
N ARG A 86 -8.82 9.74 -13.69
CA ARG A 86 -9.23 9.95 -12.31
C ARG A 86 -10.75 10.05 -12.16
N ASN A 87 -11.43 10.71 -13.10
CA ASN A 87 -12.88 10.92 -13.04
C ASN A 87 -13.66 9.63 -13.25
N ASN A 88 -13.23 8.78 -14.19
CA ASN A 88 -13.83 7.48 -14.47
C ASN A 88 -13.66 6.55 -13.27
N LEU A 89 -12.47 6.53 -12.66
CA LEU A 89 -12.25 5.77 -11.43
C LEU A 89 -13.12 6.28 -10.29
N ALA A 90 -13.22 7.59 -10.10
CA ALA A 90 -14.07 8.17 -9.06
C ALA A 90 -15.55 7.79 -9.20
N ARG A 91 -16.09 7.79 -10.43
CA ARG A 91 -17.47 7.35 -10.69
C ARG A 91 -17.70 5.87 -10.38
N VAL A 92 -16.74 5.01 -10.71
CA VAL A 92 -16.84 3.56 -10.47
C VAL A 92 -16.65 3.23 -8.99
N PHE A 93 -15.69 3.87 -8.33
CA PHE A 93 -15.32 3.55 -6.95
C PHE A 93 -16.15 4.32 -5.93
N GLY A 94 -16.79 5.45 -6.27
CA GLY A 94 -17.70 6.19 -5.38
C GLY A 94 -18.72 5.28 -4.70
N PRO A 95 -19.65 4.65 -5.44
CA PRO A 95 -20.62 3.73 -4.85
C PRO A 95 -19.98 2.46 -4.27
N THR A 96 -18.76 2.10 -4.69
CA THR A 96 -18.08 0.86 -4.27
C THR A 96 -17.43 0.97 -2.90
N ILE A 97 -16.78 2.10 -2.57
CA ILE A 97 -16.03 2.27 -1.31
C ILE A 97 -16.64 3.29 -0.36
N VAL A 98 -17.38 4.28 -0.88
CA VAL A 98 -18.06 5.29 -0.07
C VAL A 98 -19.44 4.78 0.31
N GLY A 99 -20.21 4.29 -0.67
CA GLY A 99 -21.56 3.77 -0.44
C GLY A 99 -22.46 4.79 0.27
N HIS A 100 -23.28 4.32 1.20
CA HIS A 100 -24.21 5.14 1.99
C HIS A 100 -23.88 5.06 3.48
N GLY A 101 -24.29 6.07 4.24
CA GLY A 101 -24.05 6.14 5.69
C GLY A 101 -24.94 5.23 6.54
N MET A 102 -25.74 4.37 5.91
CA MET A 102 -26.66 3.43 6.56
C MET A 102 -26.95 2.25 5.62
N SER A 103 -27.42 1.12 6.17
CA SER A 103 -27.71 -0.10 5.41
C SER A 103 -28.86 0.07 4.41
N GLU A 104 -29.94 0.74 4.82
CA GLU A 104 -31.15 0.92 4.00
C GLU A 104 -31.41 2.42 3.77
N PRO A 105 -30.74 3.05 2.80
CA PRO A 105 -30.93 4.47 2.50
C PRO A 105 -32.24 4.72 1.75
N SER A 106 -32.89 5.84 2.04
CA SER A 106 -34.05 6.28 1.26
C SER A 106 -33.66 6.62 -0.19
N PRO A 107 -34.60 6.57 -1.17
CA PRO A 107 -34.32 6.99 -2.55
C PRO A 107 -33.73 8.41 -2.65
N THR A 108 -34.20 9.33 -1.81
CA THR A 108 -33.68 10.70 -1.73
C THR A 108 -32.22 10.75 -1.24
N THR A 109 -31.87 9.91 -0.27
CA THR A 109 -30.50 9.78 0.23
C THR A 109 -29.59 9.19 -0.83
N ILE A 110 -30.06 8.15 -1.55
CA ILE A 110 -29.32 7.52 -2.65
C ILE A 110 -29.00 8.57 -3.72
N MET A 111 -30.01 9.30 -4.20
CA MET A 111 -29.82 10.33 -5.23
C MET A 111 -28.82 11.41 -4.81
N ARG A 112 -28.91 11.90 -3.57
CA ARG A 112 -27.97 12.90 -3.05
C ARG A 112 -26.56 12.34 -2.98
N ASP A 113 -26.39 11.19 -2.34
CA ASP A 113 -25.08 10.62 -2.07
C ASP A 113 -24.36 10.24 -3.37
N THR A 114 -25.06 9.66 -4.35
CA THR A 114 -24.48 9.28 -5.66
C THR A 114 -23.79 10.46 -6.38
N ASN A 115 -24.25 11.69 -6.18
CA ASN A 115 -23.62 12.87 -6.77
C ASN A 115 -22.32 13.31 -6.05
N THR A 116 -22.21 13.02 -4.76
CA THR A 116 -21.07 13.46 -3.93
C THR A 116 -20.01 12.36 -3.75
N GLN A 117 -20.38 11.08 -3.80
CA GLN A 117 -19.47 9.94 -3.69
C GLN A 117 -18.23 10.03 -4.63
N PRO A 118 -18.35 10.43 -5.92
CA PRO A 118 -17.18 10.58 -6.77
C PRO A 118 -16.23 11.67 -6.27
N LYS A 119 -16.75 12.77 -5.70
CA LYS A 119 -15.91 13.86 -5.16
C LYS A 119 -15.02 13.35 -4.03
N VAL A 120 -15.55 12.49 -3.15
CA VAL A 120 -14.76 11.85 -2.08
C VAL A 120 -13.59 11.07 -2.68
N VAL A 121 -13.83 10.24 -3.68
CA VAL A 121 -12.78 9.45 -4.34
C VAL A 121 -11.77 10.35 -5.06
N LEU A 122 -12.21 11.45 -5.68
CA LEU A 122 -11.29 12.44 -6.27
C LEU A 122 -10.35 13.03 -5.21
N ARG A 123 -10.87 13.38 -4.02
CA ARG A 123 -10.04 13.89 -2.91
C ARG A 123 -9.06 12.83 -2.40
N LEU A 124 -9.49 11.57 -2.28
CA LEU A 124 -8.61 10.46 -1.90
C LEU A 124 -7.48 10.24 -2.93
N LEU A 125 -7.81 10.26 -4.22
CA LEU A 125 -6.82 10.13 -5.31
C LEU A 125 -5.92 11.37 -5.45
N SER A 126 -6.31 12.53 -4.92
CA SER A 126 -5.43 13.71 -4.83
C SER A 126 -4.29 13.54 -3.84
N LEU A 127 -4.42 12.64 -2.86
CA LEU A 127 -3.34 12.39 -1.90
C LEU A 127 -2.16 11.69 -2.61
N PRO A 128 -0.91 12.13 -2.36
CA PRO A 128 0.28 11.55 -2.98
C PRO A 128 0.44 10.05 -2.70
N GLU A 129 1.07 9.31 -3.62
CA GLU A 129 1.39 7.89 -3.39
C GLU A 129 2.20 7.68 -2.10
N ASP A 130 3.11 8.60 -1.75
CA ASP A 130 3.95 8.48 -0.56
C ASP A 130 3.16 8.60 0.75
N TYR A 131 2.06 9.37 0.77
CA TYR A 131 1.14 9.37 1.90
C TYR A 131 0.55 7.97 2.13
N TRP A 132 0.06 7.33 1.06
CA TRP A 132 -0.52 6.00 1.15
C TRP A 132 0.50 4.91 1.50
N LYS A 133 1.74 5.02 1.01
CA LYS A 133 2.83 4.14 1.45
C LYS A 133 3.11 4.32 2.94
N HIS A 134 3.15 5.56 3.42
CA HIS A 134 3.38 5.85 4.83
C HIS A 134 2.30 5.26 5.75
N VAL A 135 1.04 5.34 5.35
CA VAL A 135 -0.10 4.72 6.06
C VAL A 135 0.14 3.21 6.27
N LEU A 136 0.75 2.52 5.29
CA LEU A 136 1.08 1.10 5.37
C LEU A 136 2.35 0.81 6.18
N THR A 137 3.34 1.72 6.22
CA THR A 137 4.61 1.52 6.93
C THR A 137 4.56 1.85 8.42
N ILE A 138 3.75 2.82 8.87
CA ILE A 138 3.67 3.22 10.30
C ILE A 138 3.32 2.03 11.22
N GLN A 139 2.77 0.95 10.65
CA GLN A 139 2.17 -0.14 11.39
C GLN A 139 2.98 -1.43 11.40
N THR A 140 4.12 -1.49 10.71
CA THR A 140 5.08 -2.59 10.87
C THR A 140 5.93 -2.45 12.13
N ASP A 141 6.06 -1.24 12.68
CA ASP A 141 6.94 -0.95 13.83
C ASP A 141 6.24 -1.00 15.19
N GLN A 142 4.94 -1.33 15.24
CA GLN A 142 4.18 -1.46 16.50
C GLN A 142 3.77 -2.92 16.76
N MET A 143 4.77 -3.77 17.03
CA MET A 143 4.61 -5.00 17.80
C MET A 143 5.23 -4.78 19.18
N PRO A 144 4.50 -4.97 20.30
CA PRO A 144 5.05 -4.70 21.63
C PRO A 144 5.94 -5.85 22.08
N SER A 145 7.26 -5.67 22.03
CA SER A 145 8.19 -6.38 22.91
C SER A 145 8.42 -5.53 24.14
N SER A 146 7.81 -5.95 25.24
CA SER A 146 8.06 -5.48 26.60
C SER A 146 9.52 -5.68 27.00
N SER A 147 10.25 -4.59 27.23
CA SER A 147 11.18 -4.44 28.36
C SER A 147 11.96 -3.12 28.25
N SER A 148 11.84 -2.33 29.30
CA SER A 148 12.58 -1.10 29.58
C SER A 148 14.06 -1.40 29.77
N THR A 149 14.95 -0.72 29.04
CA THR A 149 16.19 -0.15 29.59
C THR A 149 16.80 0.85 28.62
N PHE A 150 17.01 2.07 29.11
CA PHE A 150 17.91 3.05 28.51
C PHE A 150 19.31 2.44 28.31
N LYS A 151 19.94 2.68 27.15
CA LYS A 151 21.38 2.96 27.03
C LYS A 151 21.75 3.46 25.62
N MET A 152 22.56 4.51 25.62
CA MET A 152 23.22 5.17 24.50
C MET A 152 24.54 4.45 24.20
N ASN A 153 24.82 4.10 22.94
CA ASN A 153 26.15 4.13 22.29
C ASN A 153 26.12 3.61 20.84
N GLN A 154 27.01 4.17 20.02
CA GLN A 154 27.31 3.87 18.61
C GLN A 154 27.84 2.45 18.39
N GLU A 155 27.51 1.83 17.25
CA GLU A 155 28.46 1.22 16.30
C GLU A 155 27.72 0.67 15.05
N GLU A 156 28.26 0.95 13.86
CA GLU A 156 27.82 0.40 12.58
C GLU A 156 28.07 -1.11 12.50
N THR A 157 27.18 -1.88 11.85
CA THR A 157 27.55 -2.92 10.87
C THR A 157 26.33 -3.60 10.24
N HIS A 158 26.41 -3.81 8.92
CA HIS A 158 25.48 -4.57 8.08
C HIS A 158 25.03 -5.93 8.68
N GLY A 159 23.72 -6.18 8.74
CA GLY A 159 23.17 -7.49 9.11
C GLY A 159 21.90 -7.82 8.32
N ARG A 160 22.02 -8.72 7.33
CA ARG A 160 20.91 -9.31 6.57
C ARG A 160 19.97 -10.09 7.51
N LEU A 161 18.68 -9.74 7.53
CA LEU A 161 17.66 -10.31 8.43
C LEU A 161 17.10 -11.68 8.01
N PHE A 162 17.61 -12.31 6.95
CA PHE A 162 17.13 -13.63 6.54
C PHE A 162 18.27 -14.64 6.46
N LYS A 163 18.23 -15.63 7.37
CA LYS A 163 18.91 -16.91 7.18
C LYS A 163 17.96 -17.85 6.41
N PRO A 164 18.44 -18.56 5.37
CA PRO A 164 17.64 -19.60 4.71
C PRO A 164 17.41 -20.76 5.66
N VAL A 165 16.19 -21.30 5.67
CA VAL A 165 15.86 -22.55 6.35
C VAL A 165 16.38 -23.69 5.48
N THR A 166 17.45 -24.36 5.89
CA THR A 166 17.88 -25.62 5.29
C THR A 166 17.94 -26.71 6.35
N SER A 167 17.37 -27.86 5.99
CA SER A 167 17.24 -29.12 6.74
C SER A 167 18.56 -29.62 7.34
N PRO A 168 18.51 -30.45 8.41
CA PRO A 168 19.69 -30.81 9.18
C PRO A 168 20.49 -31.93 8.50
N GLU A 169 21.37 -31.59 7.57
CA GLU A 169 22.39 -32.52 7.06
C GLU A 169 23.46 -31.73 6.28
N LEU A 170 24.54 -31.32 6.97
CA LEU A 170 25.93 -31.15 6.49
C LEU A 170 26.69 -30.25 7.48
N ASN A 171 27.38 -30.84 8.46
CA ASN A 171 28.23 -30.10 9.42
C ASN A 171 29.67 -30.64 9.48
N SER A 172 30.24 -31.11 8.35
CA SER A 172 31.56 -31.75 8.36
C SER A 172 32.69 -30.99 7.66
N TYR A 173 32.52 -29.75 7.16
CA TYR A 173 33.53 -29.18 6.25
C TYR A 173 34.24 -27.89 6.62
N TYR A 174 33.91 -27.18 7.71
CA TYR A 174 34.64 -25.94 8.01
C TYR A 174 35.11 -25.86 9.46
N LYS A 175 36.22 -26.57 9.73
CA LYS A 175 37.05 -26.38 10.91
C LYS A 175 38.41 -25.80 10.47
N THR A 176 38.78 -24.67 11.07
CA THR A 176 40.15 -24.11 11.25
C THR A 176 40.86 -23.55 10.00
N ALA A 177 41.76 -22.57 10.02
CA ALA A 177 42.52 -21.91 11.09
C ALA A 177 42.99 -20.50 10.64
N SER A 178 43.49 -19.74 11.61
CA SER A 178 44.08 -18.40 11.51
C SER A 178 45.52 -18.38 10.96
N ARG A 179 45.92 -17.20 10.45
CA ARG A 179 47.27 -16.56 10.48
C ARG A 179 48.23 -16.76 9.29
N GLY A 180 48.67 -15.64 8.70
CA GLY A 180 49.95 -15.54 7.95
C GLY A 180 49.95 -14.57 6.74
N SER A 181 50.61 -13.41 6.87
CA SER A 181 51.29 -12.67 5.76
C SER A 181 52.76 -13.17 5.72
N PRO A 182 53.61 -13.00 4.65
CA PRO A 182 53.68 -11.86 3.72
C PRO A 182 54.15 -12.15 2.26
N ARG A 183 54.12 -11.08 1.42
CA ARG A 183 54.96 -10.72 0.23
C ARG A 183 55.52 -11.81 -0.72
N GLY A 184 55.27 -11.61 -2.02
CA GLY A 184 56.03 -12.20 -3.15
C GLY A 184 55.73 -11.50 -4.48
N GLN A 185 56.75 -11.31 -5.31
CA GLN A 185 56.88 -10.40 -6.45
C GLN A 185 56.87 -11.17 -7.80
N THR A 186 56.88 -10.45 -8.94
CA THR A 186 57.08 -10.86 -10.38
C THR A 186 55.80 -11.19 -11.17
N ARG A 187 55.40 -10.52 -12.28
CA ARG A 187 55.96 -10.02 -13.58
C ARG A 187 55.47 -10.89 -14.76
N ASN A 188 54.82 -10.22 -15.74
CA ASN A 188 54.68 -10.54 -17.17
C ASN A 188 53.92 -11.85 -17.53
N LEU A 189 53.24 -12.03 -18.68
CA LEU A 189 53.31 -11.43 -20.01
C LEU A 189 52.01 -11.81 -20.78
N GLY A 190 51.61 -11.05 -21.81
CA GLY A 190 51.08 -11.66 -23.03
C GLY A 190 49.62 -11.38 -23.40
N ASN A 191 49.46 -10.43 -24.33
CA ASN A 191 48.39 -10.26 -25.32
C ASN A 191 47.76 -11.58 -25.83
N THR A 192 46.49 -11.58 -26.26
CA THR A 192 46.09 -11.23 -27.64
C THR A 192 44.57 -11.35 -27.82
N PHE A 193 44.06 -10.40 -28.59
CA PHE A 193 42.71 -10.23 -29.12
C PHE A 193 42.21 -11.41 -29.96
N ASN A 194 40.89 -11.61 -30.04
CA ASN A 194 40.14 -11.25 -31.24
C ASN A 194 38.62 -11.36 -31.07
N ASN A 195 37.97 -10.31 -31.58
CA ASN A 195 36.54 -10.09 -31.75
C ASN A 195 36.07 -10.82 -33.01
N THR A 196 34.78 -11.17 -33.07
CA THR A 196 34.05 -11.42 -34.32
C THR A 196 33.15 -10.21 -34.60
#